data_AF-A0A2N2RMN3-F1
#
_entry.id   AF-A0A2N2RMN3-F1
#
_cell.length_a   1.000
_cell.length_b   1.000
_cell.length_c   1.000
_cell.angle_alpha   90.00
_cell.angle_beta   90.00
_cell.angle_gamma   90.00
#
_symmetry.space_group_name_H-M   'P 1'
#
loop_
_entity.id
_entity.type
_entity.pdbx_description
1 polymer ?
#
loop_
_entity_poly.entity_id
_entity_poly.type
_entity_poly.pdbx_seq_one_letter_code
_entity_poly.pdbx_strand_id
1 'polypeptide(L)'
;MLIIYSMCTLAIATWLAWGMYRNLDQYDWHYHRSDIWVDFCLTLIFWPVIAVLRPSKLYFPAFKYDQFWGDAAECARQRLRFMDNPPPCGPTIVYPAFRDDDKERNGIFYFSAANVQVMAEHMRKEHTSLEGMHGAARWTSLRDESLAEPTEVPELLVNFDHIAEELIEAGHGQVRCLACEKIYSVSELERKIIGFPASARSGWIYANFICPARHTLLLRQVMHIMRRMADD
;
A
#
# COMPACT_ATOMS: atom_id res chain seq x y z
N MET A 1 28.57 -30.06 34.00
CA MET A 1 28.53 -29.46 32.65
C MET A 1 27.10 -29.11 32.24
N LEU A 2 26.15 -30.03 32.31
CA LEU A 2 24.74 -29.80 31.93
C LEU A 2 24.10 -28.61 32.66
N ILE A 3 24.31 -28.48 33.98
CA ILE A 3 23.78 -27.37 34.78
C ILE A 3 24.32 -26.00 34.30
N ILE A 4 25.61 -25.91 33.99
CA ILE A 4 26.25 -24.67 33.53
C ILE A 4 25.68 -24.28 32.16
N TYR A 5 25.56 -25.25 31.24
CA TYR A 5 24.96 -25.02 29.93
C TYR A 5 23.51 -24.54 30.04
N SER A 6 22.72 -25.14 30.93
CA SER A 6 21.34 -24.72 31.19
C SER A 6 21.26 -23.30 31.76
N MET A 7 22.15 -22.93 32.70
CA MET A 7 22.20 -21.58 33.26
C MET A 7 22.58 -20.53 32.21
N CYS A 8 23.56 -20.81 31.34
CA CYS A 8 23.93 -19.92 30.23
C CYS A 8 22.79 -19.77 29.22
N THR A 9 22.13 -20.89 28.88
CA THR A 9 20.99 -20.87 27.95
C THR A 9 19.83 -20.06 28.52
N LEU A 10 19.54 -20.20 29.82
CA LEU A 10 18.51 -19.40 30.49
C LEU A 10 18.85 -17.90 30.47
N ALA A 11 20.09 -17.53 30.78
CA ALA A 11 20.54 -16.14 30.74
C ALA A 11 20.39 -15.52 29.33
N ILE A 12 20.77 -16.29 28.29
CA ILE A 12 20.61 -15.86 26.89
C ILE A 12 19.13 -15.75 26.52
N ALA A 13 18.30 -16.72 26.90
CA ALA A 13 16.86 -16.65 26.67
C ALA A 13 16.23 -15.42 27.31
N THR A 14 16.58 -15.13 28.58
CA THR A 14 16.08 -13.95 29.30
C THR A 14 16.55 -12.66 28.63
N TRP A 15 17.81 -12.59 28.19
CA TRP A 15 18.35 -11.42 27.49
C TRP A 15 17.67 -11.18 26.13
N LEU A 16 17.47 -12.24 25.35
CA LEU A 16 16.76 -12.16 24.07
C LEU A 16 15.30 -11.75 24.28
N ALA A 17 14.61 -12.33 25.26
CA ALA A 17 13.23 -11.97 25.60
C ALA A 17 13.13 -10.50 26.06
N TRP A 18 14.11 -10.01 26.82
CA TRP A 18 14.20 -8.60 27.19
C TRP A 18 14.41 -7.69 25.96
N GLY A 19 15.27 -8.11 25.03
CA GLY A 19 15.47 -7.41 23.76
C GLY A 19 14.19 -7.35 22.91
N MET A 20 13.45 -8.46 22.83
CA MET A 20 12.14 -8.53 22.15
C MET A 20 11.15 -7.54 22.77
N TYR A 21 11.04 -7.51 24.11
CA TYR A 21 10.12 -6.61 24.80
C TYR A 21 10.47 -5.12 24.58
N ARG A 22 11.76 -4.77 24.52
CA ARG A 22 12.18 -3.37 24.35
C ARG A 22 12.18 -2.87 22.91
N ASN A 23 12.48 -3.74 21.95
CA ASN A 23 12.74 -3.32 20.57
C ASN A 23 11.57 -3.59 19.62
N LEU A 24 10.68 -4.53 19.95
CA LEU A 24 9.54 -4.88 19.10
C LEU A 24 8.31 -4.10 19.53
N ASP A 25 7.65 -3.46 18.57
CA ASP A 25 6.40 -2.76 18.79
C ASP A 25 5.18 -3.62 18.42
N GLN A 26 3.99 -3.05 18.62
CA GLN A 26 2.74 -3.75 18.32
C GLN A 26 2.60 -4.17 16.85
N TYR A 27 3.23 -3.45 15.91
CA TYR A 27 3.16 -3.75 14.49
C TYR A 27 4.06 -4.94 14.15
N ASP A 28 5.26 -4.99 14.73
CA ASP A 28 6.14 -6.16 14.61
C ASP A 28 5.44 -7.42 15.09
N TRP A 29 4.78 -7.35 16.26
CA TRP A 29 4.03 -8.47 16.82
C TRP A 29 2.78 -8.85 16.01
N HIS A 30 2.20 -7.92 15.27
CA HIS A 30 1.01 -8.18 14.45
C HIS A 30 1.39 -8.84 13.12
N TYR A 31 2.40 -8.31 12.43
CA TYR A 31 2.76 -8.74 11.08
C TYR A 31 3.82 -9.84 11.04
N HIS A 32 4.77 -9.85 11.99
CA HIS A 32 5.94 -10.72 11.96
C HIS A 32 5.99 -11.73 13.11
N ARG A 33 4.85 -12.02 13.75
CA ARG A 33 4.78 -12.87 14.95
C ARG A 33 5.49 -14.21 14.79
N SER A 34 5.23 -14.92 13.69
CA SER A 34 5.84 -16.22 13.40
C SER A 34 7.36 -16.09 13.31
N ASP A 35 7.82 -15.09 12.59
CA ASP A 35 9.23 -14.92 12.22
C ASP A 35 10.04 -14.50 13.45
N ILE A 36 9.47 -13.65 14.30
CA ILE A 36 10.03 -13.30 15.62
C ILE A 36 10.26 -14.57 16.45
N TRP A 37 9.25 -15.45 16.55
CA TRP A 37 9.37 -16.68 17.34
C TRP A 37 10.33 -17.69 16.72
N VAL A 38 10.35 -17.82 15.40
CA VAL A 38 11.29 -18.69 14.69
C VAL A 38 12.73 -18.22 14.90
N ASP A 39 13.02 -16.93 14.71
CA ASP A 39 14.36 -16.37 14.92
C ASP A 39 14.79 -16.47 16.40
N PHE A 40 13.88 -16.23 17.35
CA PHE A 40 14.14 -16.44 18.78
C PHE A 40 14.52 -17.88 19.09
N CYS A 41 13.71 -18.86 18.64
CA CYS A 41 13.96 -20.28 18.88
C CYS A 41 15.24 -20.75 18.21
N LEU A 42 15.51 -20.36 16.97
CA LEU A 42 16.75 -20.69 16.26
C LEU A 42 17.97 -20.08 16.95
N THR A 43 17.88 -18.81 17.36
CA THR A 43 18.98 -18.15 18.09
C THR A 43 19.24 -18.83 19.43
N LEU A 44 18.19 -19.29 20.12
CA LEU A 44 18.31 -20.01 21.38
C LEU A 44 18.89 -21.42 21.20
N ILE A 45 18.54 -22.16 20.16
CA ILE A 45 19.09 -23.51 19.90
C ILE A 45 20.55 -23.41 19.47
N PHE A 46 20.89 -22.43 18.63
CA PHE A 46 22.21 -22.29 18.03
C PHE A 46 23.10 -21.23 18.70
N TRP A 47 22.76 -20.79 19.91
CA TRP A 47 23.52 -19.75 20.63
C TRP A 47 25.02 -20.04 20.75
N PRO A 48 25.51 -21.29 20.97
CA PRO A 48 26.94 -21.55 21.10
C PRO A 48 27.69 -21.29 19.79
N VAL A 49 27.06 -21.66 18.67
CA VAL A 49 27.62 -21.44 17.33
C VAL A 49 27.57 -19.95 16.97
N ILE A 50 26.46 -19.28 17.27
CA ILE A 50 26.29 -17.83 17.01
C ILE A 50 27.28 -17.01 17.86
N ALA A 51 27.55 -17.41 19.10
CA ALA A 51 28.50 -16.72 19.97
C ALA A 51 29.92 -16.70 19.38
N VAL A 52 30.31 -17.77 18.67
CA VAL A 52 31.62 -17.85 18.01
C VAL A 52 31.62 -17.13 16.67
N LEU A 53 30.58 -17.30 15.85
CA LEU A 53 30.58 -16.80 14.47
C LEU A 53 30.11 -15.34 14.34
N ARG A 54 29.13 -14.93 15.13
CA ARG A 54 28.47 -13.60 15.07
C ARG A 54 28.02 -13.14 16.47
N PRO A 55 28.96 -12.82 17.38
CA PRO A 55 28.63 -12.43 18.74
C PRO A 55 27.75 -11.18 18.83
N SER A 56 27.85 -10.26 17.84
CA SER A 56 27.05 -9.03 17.80
C SER A 56 25.54 -9.29 17.81
N LYS A 57 25.06 -10.39 17.22
CA LYS A 57 23.63 -10.77 17.24
C LYS A 57 23.12 -11.07 18.65
N LEU A 58 23.99 -11.56 19.55
CA LEU A 58 23.61 -11.86 20.94
C LEU A 58 23.66 -10.60 21.81
N TYR A 59 24.62 -9.70 21.58
CA TYR A 59 24.71 -8.43 22.32
C TYR A 59 23.64 -7.42 21.90
N PHE A 60 23.32 -7.36 20.61
CA PHE A 60 22.32 -6.46 20.05
C PHE A 60 21.31 -7.29 19.24
N PRO A 61 20.30 -7.89 19.90
CA PRO A 61 19.27 -8.66 19.20
C PRO A 61 18.50 -7.73 18.27
N ALA A 62 18.70 -7.94 16.97
CA ALA A 62 17.99 -7.27 15.89
C ALA A 62 17.25 -8.32 15.07
N PHE A 63 15.94 -8.32 15.18
CA PHE A 63 15.05 -9.15 14.37
C PHE A 63 14.93 -8.50 13.00
N LYS A 64 15.35 -9.22 11.96
CA LYS A 64 15.25 -8.77 10.58
C LYS A 64 14.31 -9.70 9.84
N TYR A 65 13.33 -9.10 9.18
CA TYR A 65 12.31 -9.82 8.42
C TYR A 65 12.67 -9.79 6.94
N ASP A 66 12.23 -10.81 6.21
CA ASP A 66 12.45 -10.87 4.77
C ASP A 66 11.62 -9.76 4.09
N GLN A 67 12.30 -8.86 3.38
CA GLN A 67 11.70 -7.69 2.73
C GLN A 67 11.26 -7.99 1.30
N PHE A 68 11.24 -9.26 0.88
CA PHE A 68 10.97 -9.65 -0.50
C PHE A 68 9.67 -9.05 -1.07
N TRP A 69 8.68 -8.75 -0.22
CA TRP A 69 7.41 -8.09 -0.59
C TRP A 69 7.17 -6.74 0.09
N GLY A 70 8.22 -6.13 0.66
CA GLY A 70 8.13 -4.92 1.49
C GLY A 70 7.78 -5.22 2.96
N ASP A 71 8.12 -4.29 3.86
CA ASP A 71 7.84 -4.44 5.29
C ASP A 71 6.45 -3.87 5.64
N ALA A 72 5.47 -4.77 5.78
CA ALA A 72 4.10 -4.42 6.13
C ALA A 72 4.01 -3.66 7.48
N ALA A 73 4.89 -3.96 8.44
CA ALA A 73 4.92 -3.27 9.73
C ALA A 73 5.40 -1.82 9.59
N GLU A 74 6.47 -1.58 8.83
CA GLU A 74 6.92 -0.22 8.48
C GLU A 74 5.84 0.54 7.68
N CYS A 75 5.20 -0.10 6.71
CA CYS A 75 4.10 0.52 5.96
C CYS A 75 2.94 0.96 6.87
N ALA A 76 2.53 0.10 7.81
CA ALA A 76 1.50 0.43 8.79
C ALA A 76 1.93 1.60 9.70
N ARG A 77 3.19 1.65 10.12
CA ARG A 77 3.76 2.76 10.89
C ARG A 77 3.75 4.07 10.11
N GLN A 78 4.17 4.04 8.86
CA GLN A 78 4.16 5.21 7.99
C GLN A 78 2.74 5.73 7.76
N ARG A 79 1.77 4.83 7.57
CA ARG A 79 0.35 5.20 7.49
C ARG A 79 -0.14 5.86 8.77
N LEU A 80 0.18 5.32 9.96
CA LEU A 80 -0.23 5.96 11.21
C LEU A 80 0.36 7.37 11.32
N ARG A 81 1.67 7.53 11.06
CA ARG A 81 2.34 8.85 11.10
C ARG A 81 1.73 9.85 10.12
N PHE A 82 1.42 9.39 8.91
CA PHE A 82 0.73 10.18 7.90
C PHE A 82 -0.65 10.60 8.38
N MET A 83 -1.40 9.70 9.02
CA MET A 83 -2.72 10.01 9.54
C MET A 83 -2.63 11.02 10.69
N ASP A 84 -1.65 10.91 11.58
CA ASP A 84 -1.51 11.84 12.71
C ASP A 84 -1.19 13.27 12.25
N ASN A 85 -0.30 13.41 11.27
CA ASN A 85 0.10 14.69 10.71
C ASN A 85 0.25 14.62 9.18
N PRO A 86 -0.86 14.72 8.43
CA PRO A 86 -0.80 14.69 6.97
C PRO A 86 -0.14 15.97 6.45
N PRO A 87 0.68 15.90 5.38
CA PRO A 87 1.12 17.10 4.69
C PRO A 87 -0.09 17.84 4.09
N PRO A 88 -0.06 19.18 3.99
CA PRO A 88 -1.14 19.92 3.34
C PRO A 88 -1.24 19.52 1.86
N CYS A 89 -2.44 19.60 1.30
CA CYS A 89 -2.65 19.42 -0.13
C CYS A 89 -3.03 20.74 -0.80
N GLY A 90 -2.62 20.92 -2.05
CA GLY A 90 -3.05 22.03 -2.89
C GLY A 90 -4.49 21.85 -3.39
N PRO A 91 -5.03 22.84 -4.12
CA PRO A 91 -6.39 22.83 -4.65
C PRO A 91 -6.60 21.82 -5.78
N THR A 92 -5.51 21.43 -6.46
CA THR A 92 -5.53 20.43 -7.53
C THR A 92 -4.73 19.21 -7.10
N ILE A 93 -5.34 18.03 -7.21
CA ILE A 93 -4.75 16.75 -6.87
C ILE A 93 -4.37 16.02 -8.15
N VAL A 94 -3.14 15.53 -8.21
CA VAL A 94 -2.62 14.73 -9.32
C VAL A 94 -2.62 13.27 -8.92
N TYR A 95 -3.34 12.46 -9.68
CA TYR A 95 -3.33 11.02 -9.55
C TYR A 95 -2.75 10.40 -10.82
N PRO A 96 -1.45 10.06 -10.82
CA PRO A 96 -0.90 9.20 -11.85
C PRO A 96 -1.50 7.81 -11.69
N ALA A 97 -2.05 7.26 -12.77
CA ALA A 97 -2.70 5.95 -12.73
C ALA A 97 -1.67 4.83 -12.46
N PHE A 98 -1.29 4.56 -11.21
CA PHE A 98 -0.33 3.50 -10.87
C PHE A 98 -1.00 2.23 -10.32
N ARG A 99 -0.50 1.06 -10.77
CA ARG A 99 -0.46 -0.25 -10.07
C ARG A 99 -0.10 -1.46 -10.96
N ASP A 100 0.92 -2.19 -10.52
CA ASP A 100 1.23 -3.61 -10.72
C ASP A 100 1.67 -4.21 -12.06
N ASP A 101 1.38 -3.66 -13.24
CA ASP A 101 1.92 -4.25 -14.49
C ASP A 101 2.26 -3.19 -15.56
N ASP A 102 3.56 -3.10 -15.81
CA ASP A 102 4.35 -1.99 -16.34
C ASP A 102 4.12 -1.55 -17.79
N LYS A 103 3.04 -1.95 -18.48
CA LYS A 103 3.11 -1.94 -19.96
C LYS A 103 2.37 -0.85 -20.72
N GLU A 104 1.28 -0.24 -20.25
CA GLU A 104 0.53 0.70 -21.10
C GLU A 104 -0.27 1.74 -20.32
N ARG A 105 0.40 2.65 -19.59
CA ARG A 105 -0.29 3.69 -18.82
C ARG A 105 0.11 5.08 -19.29
N ASN A 106 -0.84 5.74 -19.94
CA ASN A 106 -0.65 7.08 -20.46
C ASN A 106 -1.47 8.14 -19.68
N GLY A 107 -2.14 7.79 -18.57
CA GLY A 107 -3.05 8.71 -17.88
C GLY A 107 -2.45 9.37 -16.63
N ILE A 108 -2.38 10.71 -16.63
CA ILE A 108 -2.22 11.52 -15.41
C ILE A 108 -3.52 12.25 -15.17
N PHE A 109 -4.22 11.93 -14.07
CA PHE A 109 -5.51 12.52 -13.73
C PHE A 109 -5.34 13.73 -12.81
N TYR A 110 -6.19 14.72 -13.01
CA TYR A 110 -6.24 15.97 -12.25
C TYR A 110 -7.64 16.13 -11.68
N PHE A 111 -7.74 16.22 -10.36
CA PHE A 111 -8.99 16.37 -9.64
C PHE A 111 -8.97 17.63 -8.77
N SER A 112 -10.12 18.26 -8.57
CA SER A 112 -10.25 19.31 -7.54
C SER A 112 -10.22 18.66 -6.17
N ALA A 113 -9.39 19.18 -5.26
CA ALA A 113 -9.32 18.70 -3.88
C ALA A 113 -10.68 18.74 -3.16
N ALA A 114 -11.53 19.72 -3.49
CA ALA A 114 -12.89 19.80 -2.96
C ALA A 114 -13.77 18.63 -3.41
N ASN A 115 -13.68 18.23 -4.68
CA ASN A 115 -14.44 17.09 -5.20
C ASN A 115 -13.91 15.78 -4.60
N VAL A 116 -12.59 15.64 -4.46
CA VAL A 116 -11.97 14.50 -3.79
C VAL A 116 -12.45 14.39 -2.34
N GLN A 117 -12.52 15.51 -1.60
CA GLN A 117 -13.01 15.51 -0.22
C GLN A 117 -14.45 15.02 -0.14
N VAL A 118 -15.36 15.60 -0.93
CA VAL A 118 -16.78 15.23 -0.94
C VAL A 118 -16.95 13.75 -1.30
N MET A 119 -16.23 13.28 -2.33
CA MET A 119 -16.31 11.89 -2.75
C MET A 119 -15.75 10.94 -1.68
N ALA A 120 -14.59 11.25 -1.10
CA ALA A 120 -13.99 10.47 -0.03
C ALA A 120 -14.91 10.37 1.20
N GLU A 121 -15.58 11.47 1.58
CA GLU A 121 -16.56 11.46 2.65
C GLU A 121 -17.81 10.64 2.33
N HIS A 122 -18.26 10.65 1.07
CA HIS A 122 -19.38 9.84 0.59
C HIS A 122 -19.06 8.34 0.67
N MET A 123 -17.96 7.91 0.03
CA MET A 123 -17.55 6.50 0.04
C MET A 123 -17.25 6.00 1.45
N ARG A 124 -16.71 6.84 2.34
CA ARG A 124 -16.51 6.47 3.74
C ARG A 124 -17.80 6.05 4.44
N LYS A 125 -18.93 6.68 4.09
CA LYS A 125 -20.25 6.34 4.67
C LYS A 125 -20.83 5.07 4.07
N GLU A 126 -20.66 4.88 2.76
CA GLU A 126 -21.19 3.73 2.05
C GLU A 126 -20.37 2.46 2.24
N HIS A 127 -19.04 2.59 2.30
CA HIS A 127 -18.08 1.50 2.34
C HIS A 127 -17.26 1.54 3.64
N THR A 128 -17.92 1.23 4.76
CA THR A 128 -17.29 1.23 6.09
C THR A 128 -16.15 0.22 6.23
N SER A 129 -16.04 -0.76 5.33
CA SER A 129 -15.01 -1.79 5.31
C SER A 129 -13.76 -1.46 4.48
N LEU A 130 -13.77 -0.39 3.67
CA LEU A 130 -12.60 0.00 2.88
C LEU A 130 -11.64 0.83 3.74
N GLU A 131 -10.65 0.14 4.32
CA GLU A 131 -9.52 0.78 5.00
C GLU A 131 -8.83 1.79 4.07
N GLY A 132 -8.39 2.93 4.61
CA GLY A 132 -7.69 3.99 3.84
C GLY A 132 -8.56 5.15 3.36
N MET A 133 -9.89 4.97 3.21
CA MET A 133 -10.80 6.06 2.77
C MET A 133 -10.83 7.25 3.74
N HIS A 134 -10.64 6.97 5.03
CA HIS A 134 -10.50 8.00 6.05
C HIS A 134 -9.31 8.93 5.80
N GLY A 135 -8.24 8.42 5.19
CA GLY A 135 -7.02 9.18 4.93
C GLY A 135 -7.23 10.25 3.88
N ALA A 136 -7.88 9.93 2.76
CA ALA A 136 -8.11 10.89 1.69
C ALA A 136 -9.02 12.06 2.15
N ALA A 137 -10.12 11.76 2.86
CA ALA A 137 -11.01 12.79 3.39
C ALA A 137 -10.31 13.70 4.40
N ARG A 138 -9.51 13.12 5.31
CA ARG A 138 -8.74 13.90 6.31
C ARG A 138 -7.63 14.72 5.66
N TRP A 139 -6.93 14.16 4.69
CA TRP A 139 -5.84 14.85 4.00
C TRP A 139 -6.37 16.05 3.20
N THR A 140 -7.47 15.86 2.46
CA THR A 140 -8.07 16.92 1.63
C THR A 140 -8.81 18.00 2.43
N SER A 141 -9.17 17.74 3.69
CA SER A 141 -9.71 18.77 4.58
C SER A 141 -8.66 19.75 5.10
N LEU A 142 -7.37 19.37 5.02
CA LEU A 142 -6.22 20.22 5.34
C LEU A 142 -5.70 20.98 4.11
N ARG A 143 -6.56 21.20 3.11
CA ARG A 143 -6.14 21.87 1.88
C ARG A 143 -5.67 23.30 2.14
N ASP A 144 -4.63 23.67 1.43
CA ASP A 144 -4.06 25.01 1.43
C ASP A 144 -4.19 25.61 0.03
N GLU A 145 -5.09 26.58 -0.11
CA GLU A 145 -5.38 27.27 -1.36
C GLU A 145 -4.21 28.17 -1.82
N SER A 146 -3.21 28.42 -0.96
CA SER A 146 -2.02 29.18 -1.32
C SER A 146 -1.01 28.37 -2.14
N LEU A 147 -1.14 27.04 -2.17
CA LEU A 147 -0.30 26.16 -2.96
C LEU A 147 -0.73 26.21 -4.44
N ALA A 148 0.07 26.86 -5.27
CA ALA A 148 -0.21 26.97 -6.71
C ALA A 148 0.06 25.66 -7.48
N GLU A 149 0.96 24.81 -6.95
CA GLU A 149 1.37 23.58 -7.62
C GLU A 149 0.38 22.43 -7.34
N PRO A 150 0.04 21.62 -8.37
CA PRO A 150 -0.75 20.42 -8.17
C PRO A 150 -0.06 19.45 -7.21
N THR A 151 -0.81 18.90 -6.25
CA THR A 151 -0.27 17.97 -5.25
C THR A 151 -0.53 16.54 -5.64
N GLU A 152 0.51 15.72 -5.69
CA GLU A 152 0.39 14.30 -5.98
C GLU A 152 -0.26 13.54 -4.82
N VAL A 153 -1.05 12.51 -5.14
CA VAL A 153 -1.64 11.60 -4.15
C VAL A 153 -0.54 10.81 -3.44
N PRO A 154 -0.42 10.89 -2.11
CA PRO A 154 0.54 10.09 -1.36
C PRO A 154 0.26 8.59 -1.52
N GLU A 155 1.31 7.80 -1.77
CA GLU A 155 1.22 6.32 -1.91
C GLU A 155 0.62 5.62 -0.67
N LEU A 156 0.70 6.28 0.49
CA LEU A 156 0.14 5.82 1.76
C LEU A 156 -1.39 5.84 1.78
N LEU A 157 -2.04 6.58 0.87
CA LEU A 157 -3.50 6.60 0.69
C LEU A 157 -3.96 5.38 -0.12
N VAL A 158 -4.11 4.27 0.59
CA VAL A 158 -4.67 3.03 0.02
C VAL A 158 -6.07 3.28 -0.49
N ASN A 159 -6.41 2.59 -1.59
CA ASN A 159 -7.73 2.62 -2.21
C ASN A 159 -8.12 3.97 -2.83
N PHE A 160 -7.18 4.89 -3.04
CA PHE A 160 -7.45 6.14 -3.76
C PHE A 160 -7.96 5.89 -5.19
N ASP A 161 -7.61 4.76 -5.79
CA ASP A 161 -8.10 4.33 -7.10
C ASP A 161 -9.63 4.23 -7.17
N HIS A 162 -10.31 3.83 -6.10
CA HIS A 162 -11.78 3.86 -6.04
C HIS A 162 -12.32 5.30 -6.06
N ILE A 163 -11.65 6.22 -5.36
CA ILE A 163 -12.03 7.63 -5.37
C ILE A 163 -11.88 8.23 -6.76
N ALA A 164 -10.77 7.92 -7.42
CA ALA A 164 -10.52 8.36 -8.78
C ALA A 164 -11.57 7.79 -9.75
N GLU A 165 -11.95 6.51 -9.63
CA GLU A 165 -12.98 5.89 -10.46
C GLU A 165 -14.33 6.59 -10.31
N GLU A 166 -14.82 6.77 -9.07
CA GLU A 166 -16.10 7.46 -8.81
C GLU A 166 -16.08 8.91 -9.32
N LEU A 167 -14.94 9.62 -9.19
CA LEU A 167 -14.81 10.97 -9.74
C LEU A 167 -14.87 10.98 -11.28
N ILE A 168 -14.21 10.03 -11.94
CA ILE A 168 -14.24 9.90 -13.39
C ILE A 168 -15.68 9.59 -13.85
N GLU A 169 -16.35 8.65 -13.20
CA GLU A 169 -17.73 8.26 -13.53
C GLU A 169 -18.73 9.39 -13.26
N ALA A 170 -18.51 10.20 -12.23
CA ALA A 170 -19.29 11.42 -11.96
C ALA A 170 -18.98 12.58 -12.92
N GLY A 171 -18.00 12.45 -13.83
CA GLY A 171 -17.62 13.51 -14.76
C GLY A 171 -16.77 14.61 -14.13
N HIS A 172 -16.09 14.33 -13.02
CA HIS A 172 -15.26 15.28 -12.30
C HIS A 172 -13.76 15.05 -12.56
N GLY A 173 -13.13 16.02 -13.22
CA GLY A 173 -11.67 16.06 -13.38
C GLY A 173 -11.23 16.19 -14.83
N GLN A 174 -9.92 16.11 -15.02
CA GLN A 174 -9.27 16.11 -16.33
C GLN A 174 -8.19 15.04 -16.36
N VAL A 175 -7.79 14.61 -17.54
CA VAL A 175 -6.70 13.66 -17.72
C VAL A 175 -5.77 14.12 -18.82
N ARG A 176 -4.47 14.13 -18.53
CA ARG A 176 -3.42 14.28 -19.53
C ARG A 176 -3.07 12.89 -20.06
N CYS A 177 -3.29 12.68 -21.35
CA CYS A 177 -2.79 11.53 -22.06
C CYS A 177 -1.33 11.76 -22.45
N LEU A 178 -0.39 10.96 -21.94
CA LEU A 178 1.03 11.03 -22.22
C LEU A 178 1.38 10.63 -23.66
N ALA A 179 0.60 9.73 -24.27
CA ALA A 179 0.79 9.35 -25.68
C ALA A 179 0.28 10.41 -26.66
N CYS A 180 -0.82 11.10 -26.33
CA CYS A 180 -1.35 12.19 -27.16
C CYS A 180 -0.71 13.56 -26.87
N GLU A 181 -0.11 13.70 -25.68
CA GLU A 181 0.26 14.97 -25.06
C GLU A 181 -0.90 15.99 -24.95
N LYS A 182 -2.14 15.48 -24.81
CA LYS A 182 -3.36 16.31 -24.73
C LYS A 182 -4.08 16.10 -23.42
N ILE A 183 -4.73 17.16 -22.96
CA ILE A 183 -5.64 17.14 -21.81
C ILE A 183 -7.06 16.93 -22.34
N TYR A 184 -7.76 15.97 -21.76
CA TYR A 184 -9.17 15.68 -22.01
C TYR A 184 -9.96 15.87 -20.71
N SER A 185 -11.21 16.28 -20.82
CA SER A 185 -12.17 16.14 -19.73
C SER A 185 -12.42 14.66 -19.46
N VAL A 186 -12.64 14.27 -18.21
CA VAL A 186 -12.99 12.88 -17.88
C VAL A 186 -14.30 12.43 -18.54
N SER A 187 -15.21 13.36 -18.85
CA SER A 187 -16.46 13.09 -19.57
C SER A 187 -16.26 12.75 -21.05
N GLU A 188 -15.09 13.04 -21.62
CA GLU A 188 -14.74 12.69 -23.00
C GLU A 188 -14.16 11.27 -23.10
N LEU A 189 -13.97 10.59 -21.96
CA LEU A 189 -13.37 9.27 -21.91
C LEU A 189 -14.38 8.19 -22.22
N GLU A 190 -13.93 7.18 -22.95
CA GLU A 190 -14.73 5.97 -23.18
C GLU A 190 -14.35 4.92 -22.14
N ARG A 191 -15.33 4.44 -21.38
CA ARG A 191 -15.17 3.30 -20.47
C ARG A 191 -15.51 2.01 -21.22
N LYS A 192 -14.55 1.09 -21.33
CA LYS A 192 -14.76 -0.26 -21.87
C LYS A 192 -14.51 -1.30 -20.81
N ILE A 193 -15.46 -2.22 -20.65
CA ILE A 193 -15.23 -3.44 -19.88
C ILE A 193 -14.52 -4.41 -20.81
N ILE A 194 -13.24 -4.66 -20.52
CA ILE A 194 -12.44 -5.65 -21.23
C ILE A 194 -12.46 -6.91 -20.38
N GLY A 195 -12.75 -8.05 -21.00
CA GLY A 195 -12.72 -9.36 -20.35
C GLY A 195 -11.29 -9.75 -19.97
N PHE A 196 -10.81 -10.88 -20.46
CA PHE A 196 -9.43 -11.30 -20.23
C PHE A 196 -8.56 -10.73 -21.37
N PRO A 197 -7.92 -9.55 -21.25
CA PRO A 197 -6.90 -9.20 -22.23
C PRO A 197 -5.81 -10.27 -22.21
N ALA A 198 -5.16 -10.53 -23.34
CA ALA A 198 -4.15 -11.59 -23.46
C ALA A 198 -2.98 -11.42 -22.46
N SER A 199 -2.79 -10.22 -21.93
CA SER A 199 -1.81 -9.86 -20.90
C SER A 199 -2.33 -9.96 -19.45
N ALA A 200 -3.62 -10.18 -19.22
CA ALA A 200 -4.17 -10.26 -17.87
C ALA A 200 -4.05 -11.65 -17.26
N ARG A 201 -3.83 -11.68 -15.94
CA ARG A 201 -3.98 -12.87 -15.10
C ARG A 201 -5.39 -13.44 -15.29
N SER A 202 -5.47 -14.71 -15.70
CA SER A 202 -6.75 -15.41 -15.93
C SER A 202 -7.67 -15.27 -14.72
N GLY A 203 -8.94 -14.93 -14.94
CA GLY A 203 -9.92 -14.76 -13.86
C GLY A 203 -10.29 -13.30 -13.54
N TRP A 204 -9.52 -12.30 -13.98
CA TRP A 204 -9.84 -10.89 -13.73
C TRP A 204 -10.57 -10.21 -14.90
N ILE A 205 -11.59 -9.41 -14.58
CA ILE A 205 -12.28 -8.48 -15.49
C ILE A 205 -11.78 -7.07 -15.20
N TYR A 206 -11.53 -6.29 -16.26
CA TYR A 206 -11.00 -4.94 -16.15
C TYR A 206 -11.92 -3.89 -16.76
N ALA A 207 -11.99 -2.72 -16.12
CA ALA A 207 -12.48 -1.49 -16.74
C ALA A 207 -11.28 -0.74 -17.32
N ASN A 208 -11.37 -0.38 -18.59
CA ASN A 208 -10.38 0.42 -19.30
C ASN A 208 -10.99 1.78 -19.65
N PHE A 209 -10.36 2.85 -19.18
CA PHE A 209 -10.66 4.22 -19.57
C PHE A 209 -9.73 4.65 -20.69
N ILE A 210 -10.35 5.03 -21.81
CA ILE A 210 -9.66 5.25 -23.08
C ILE A 210 -9.87 6.70 -23.53
N CYS A 211 -8.81 7.35 -23.98
CA CYS A 211 -8.92 8.70 -24.57
C CYS A 211 -9.57 8.66 -25.98
N PRO A 212 -10.03 9.80 -26.53
CA PRO A 212 -10.59 9.85 -27.88
C PRO A 212 -9.69 9.29 -29.00
N ALA A 213 -8.37 9.32 -28.80
CA ALA A 213 -7.38 8.73 -29.71
C ALA A 213 -7.08 7.24 -29.46
N ARG A 214 -7.90 6.56 -28.66
CA ARG A 214 -7.82 5.11 -28.37
C ARG A 214 -6.65 4.64 -27.49
N HIS A 215 -5.89 5.52 -26.85
CA HIS A 215 -4.88 5.13 -25.86
C HIS A 215 -5.51 4.80 -24.49
N THR A 216 -5.04 3.71 -23.87
CA THR A 216 -5.36 3.32 -22.49
C THR A 216 -4.80 4.34 -21.49
N LEU A 217 -5.67 4.91 -20.65
CA LEU A 217 -5.30 5.90 -19.63
C LEU A 217 -5.30 5.30 -18.23
N LEU A 218 -6.31 4.50 -17.91
CA LEU A 218 -6.47 3.83 -16.63
C LEU A 218 -7.06 2.44 -16.86
N LEU A 219 -6.41 1.43 -16.29
CA LEU A 219 -6.90 0.05 -16.26
C LEU A 219 -7.18 -0.34 -14.81
N ARG A 220 -8.42 -0.73 -14.52
CA ARG A 220 -8.88 -1.03 -13.17
C ARG A 220 -9.44 -2.44 -13.09
N GLN A 221 -9.09 -3.17 -12.04
CA GLN A 221 -9.67 -4.48 -11.76
C GLN A 221 -11.08 -4.28 -11.18
N VAL A 222 -12.09 -4.81 -11.88
CA VAL A 222 -13.50 -4.67 -11.48
C VAL A 222 -13.98 -5.92 -10.75
N MET A 223 -13.58 -7.10 -11.23
CA MET A 223 -14.06 -8.37 -10.67
C MET A 223 -13.01 -9.46 -10.83
N HIS A 224 -12.88 -10.30 -9.81
CA HIS A 224 -12.19 -11.58 -9.90
C HIS A 224 -13.20 -12.71 -9.92
N ILE A 225 -13.27 -13.41 -11.04
CA ILE A 225 -14.00 -14.65 -11.18
C ILE A 225 -13.05 -15.78 -10.80
N MET A 226 -13.21 -16.31 -9.59
CA MET A 226 -12.58 -17.56 -9.21
C MET A 226 -13.18 -18.69 -10.03
N ARG A 227 -12.44 -19.22 -11.01
CA ARG A 227 -12.80 -20.48 -11.64
C ARG A 227 -12.48 -21.60 -10.66
N ARG A 228 -13.49 -22.39 -10.31
CA ARG A 228 -13.29 -23.69 -9.67
C ARG A 228 -12.46 -24.53 -10.66
N MET A 229 -11.25 -24.92 -10.27
CA MET A 229 -10.55 -25.97 -11.03
C MET A 229 -11.46 -27.20 -11.03
N ALA A 230 -11.65 -27.83 -12.18
CA ALA A 230 -12.30 -29.13 -12.23
C ALA A 230 -11.42 -30.07 -11.40
N ASP A 231 -12.02 -30.73 -10.41
CA ASP A 231 -11.39 -31.83 -9.70
C ASP A 231 -11.28 -32.99 -10.72
N ASP A 232 -10.15 -33.10 -11.42
CA ASP A 232 -9.77 -34.27 -12.21
C ASP A 232 -9.08 -35.32 -11.32
#